data_AF-A0AAE6CI99-F1
#
_entry.id   AF-A0AAE6CI99-F1
#
_cell.length_a   1.000
_cell.length_b   1.000
_cell.length_c   1.000
_cell.angle_alpha   90.00
_cell.angle_beta   90.00
_cell.angle_gamma   90.00
#
_symmetry.space_group_name_H-M   'P 1'
#
loop_
_entity.id
_entity.type
_entity.pdbx_description
1 polymer ?
#
loop_
_entity_poly.entity_id
_entity_poly.type
_entity_poly.pdbx_seq_one_letter_code
_entity_poly.pdbx_strand_id
1 'polypeptide(L)'
;MEVHFYPGQHLLVVLNGARVIAKFEAMGGPASIGSDPRMPEEPTWAGEYVIDKAHPYHTPSWLLSRLKWGTPLKDMPGKNDVWYQMSNGMWASVKNDLGLSRNEIIKQYFDLYSVNKVPDKWVFNDFGPVAIRWYKDTNKNNKLDGKEVLSGQMFHTTPIDEARTARGLSVNLVPSHGCIHLKPGDRDKLMSLSAFKQGTRFIVHEYHEKF
;
A
#
# COMPACT_ATOMS: atom_id res chain seq x y z
N MET A 1 13.62 -4.53 17.84
CA MET A 1 12.62 -5.21 16.99
C MET A 1 13.07 -5.05 15.56
N GLU A 2 12.95 -6.09 14.77
CA GLU A 2 13.37 -6.10 13.36
C GLU A 2 12.29 -6.78 12.52
N VAL A 3 12.13 -6.33 11.29
CA VAL A 3 11.24 -6.92 10.29
C VAL A 3 12.09 -7.47 9.16
N HIS A 4 11.92 -8.74 8.82
CA HIS A 4 12.65 -9.41 7.76
C HIS A 4 11.68 -9.88 6.69
N PHE A 5 11.95 -9.56 5.43
CA PHE A 5 11.19 -10.04 4.29
C PHE A 5 12.03 -10.98 3.44
N TYR A 6 11.53 -12.20 3.25
CA TYR A 6 12.12 -13.23 2.39
C TYR A 6 11.25 -13.34 1.14
N PRO A 7 11.58 -12.60 0.06
CA PRO A 7 10.69 -12.47 -1.09
C PRO A 7 10.48 -13.80 -1.82
N GLY A 8 11.50 -14.67 -1.87
CA GLY A 8 11.41 -16.00 -2.47
C GLY A 8 10.56 -17.02 -1.69
N GLN A 9 10.17 -16.69 -0.46
CA GLN A 9 9.28 -17.51 0.37
C GLN A 9 7.92 -16.84 0.63
N HIS A 10 7.71 -15.62 0.11
CA HIS A 10 6.55 -14.79 0.41
C HIS A 10 6.31 -14.62 1.92
N LEU A 11 7.40 -14.47 2.67
CA LEU A 11 7.41 -14.56 4.12
C LEU A 11 7.93 -13.27 4.75
N LEU A 12 7.12 -12.67 5.61
CA LEU A 12 7.51 -11.60 6.51
C LEU A 12 7.67 -12.15 7.92
N VAL A 13 8.80 -11.89 8.55
CA VAL A 13 9.11 -12.33 9.91
C VAL A 13 9.37 -11.12 10.79
N VAL A 14 8.76 -11.09 11.97
CA VAL A 14 9.05 -10.07 12.98
C VAL A 14 9.87 -10.70 14.09
N LEU A 15 11.00 -10.07 14.42
CA LEU A 15 11.93 -10.50 15.45
C LEU A 15 12.01 -9.51 16.61
N ASN A 16 12.17 -10.03 17.82
CA ASN A 16 12.59 -9.25 18.98
C ASN A 16 13.87 -9.88 19.58
N GLY A 17 15.02 -9.29 19.25
CA GLY A 17 16.31 -9.98 19.42
C GLY A 17 16.34 -11.23 18.54
N ALA A 18 16.80 -12.36 19.08
CA ALA A 18 16.82 -13.64 18.36
C ALA A 18 15.47 -14.37 18.30
N ARG A 19 14.42 -13.84 18.94
CA ARG A 19 13.12 -14.52 19.05
C ARG A 19 12.19 -14.11 17.92
N VAL A 20 11.65 -15.10 17.20
CA VAL A 20 10.50 -14.89 16.30
C VAL A 20 9.25 -14.60 17.12
N ILE A 21 8.64 -13.45 16.87
CA ILE A 21 7.37 -13.07 17.52
C ILE A 21 6.16 -13.23 16.61
N ALA A 22 6.35 -13.17 15.29
CA ALA A 22 5.29 -13.39 14.32
C ALA A 22 5.85 -13.73 12.93
N LYS A 23 5.03 -14.42 12.13
CA LYS A 23 5.26 -14.71 10.72
C LYS A 23 3.97 -14.39 9.95
N PHE A 24 4.11 -13.76 8.79
CA PHE A 24 3.00 -13.38 7.94
C PHE A 24 3.32 -13.71 6.48
N GLU A 25 2.28 -14.00 5.71
CA GLU A 25 2.40 -14.02 4.25
C GLU A 25 2.52 -12.58 3.75
N ALA A 26 3.48 -12.34 2.85
CA ALA A 26 3.68 -11.06 2.21
C ALA A 26 4.20 -11.28 0.79
N MET A 27 3.74 -10.47 -0.16
CA MET A 27 4.06 -10.67 -1.57
C MET A 27 4.81 -9.47 -2.13
N GLY A 28 6.05 -9.71 -2.54
CA GLY A 28 6.90 -8.70 -3.17
C GLY A 28 6.74 -8.68 -4.69
N GLY A 29 7.65 -7.98 -5.35
CA GLY A 29 7.86 -8.14 -6.79
C GLY A 29 8.40 -9.53 -7.17
N PRO A 30 8.45 -9.87 -8.47
CA PRO A 30 9.06 -11.10 -8.97
C PRO A 30 10.59 -11.10 -8.85
N ALA A 31 11.23 -12.27 -8.93
CA ALA A 31 12.70 -12.40 -8.86
C ALA A 31 13.44 -11.81 -10.07
N SER A 32 12.72 -11.59 -11.17
CA SER A 32 13.22 -11.03 -12.42
C SER A 32 12.26 -9.97 -12.92
N ILE A 33 12.78 -9.00 -13.68
CA ILE A 33 11.93 -7.97 -14.30
C ILE A 33 10.88 -8.66 -15.18
N GLY A 34 9.62 -8.27 -14.99
CA GLY A 34 8.49 -8.81 -15.72
C GLY A 34 8.29 -8.15 -17.08
N SER A 35 7.13 -8.41 -17.68
CA SER A 35 6.84 -8.01 -19.07
C SER A 35 5.62 -7.10 -19.20
N ASP A 36 5.06 -6.59 -18.10
CA ASP A 36 3.98 -5.60 -18.19
C ASP A 36 4.46 -4.38 -19.02
N PRO A 37 3.78 -4.08 -20.14
CA PRO A 37 4.23 -3.06 -21.10
C PRO A 37 4.02 -1.63 -20.61
N ARG A 38 3.21 -1.42 -19.56
CA ARG A 38 2.93 -0.09 -18.98
C ARG A 38 3.89 0.21 -17.85
N MET A 39 4.16 -0.78 -17.00
CA MET A 39 5.15 -0.69 -15.94
C MET A 39 5.68 -2.09 -15.69
N PRO A 40 6.91 -2.43 -16.12
CA PRO A 40 7.47 -3.74 -15.86
C PRO A 40 7.48 -4.02 -14.37
N GLU A 41 7.09 -5.24 -13.96
CA GLU A 41 7.28 -5.64 -12.58
C GLU A 41 8.78 -5.68 -12.26
N GLU A 42 9.18 -5.19 -11.10
CA GLU A 42 10.58 -5.19 -10.67
C GLU A 42 10.74 -6.00 -9.39
N PRO A 43 11.92 -6.59 -9.14
CA PRO A 43 12.22 -7.24 -7.88
C PRO A 43 12.09 -6.29 -6.68
N THR A 44 11.66 -6.85 -5.55
CA THR A 44 11.79 -6.15 -4.27
C THR A 44 13.28 -6.05 -3.96
N TRP A 45 13.78 -4.84 -3.72
CA TRP A 45 15.23 -4.65 -3.60
C TRP A 45 15.73 -5.20 -2.26
N ALA A 46 16.70 -6.10 -2.33
CA ALA A 46 17.40 -6.59 -1.16
C ALA A 46 18.22 -5.49 -0.49
N GLY A 47 18.32 -5.55 0.83
CA GLY A 47 19.10 -4.62 1.62
C GLY A 47 18.57 -4.36 3.01
N GLU A 48 19.28 -3.50 3.72
CA GLU A 48 18.90 -3.02 5.04
C GLU A 48 18.34 -1.61 4.96
N TYR A 49 17.21 -1.41 5.63
CA TYR A 49 16.40 -0.22 5.60
C TYR A 49 15.88 0.13 7.00
N VAL A 50 15.33 1.34 7.12
CA VAL A 50 14.68 1.83 8.33
C VAL A 50 13.27 2.28 7.98
N ILE A 51 12.28 1.82 8.75
CA ILE A 51 10.89 2.29 8.64
C ILE A 51 10.84 3.78 9.02
N ASP A 52 10.33 4.62 8.12
CA ASP A 52 10.12 6.05 8.37
C ASP A 52 8.74 6.30 8.98
N LYS A 53 7.67 5.87 8.29
CA LYS A 53 6.30 6.20 8.67
C LYS A 53 5.28 5.29 8.00
N ALA A 54 4.15 5.15 8.68
CA ALA A 54 2.93 4.55 8.16
C ALA A 54 1.85 5.63 8.07
N HIS A 55 1.36 5.94 6.87
CA HIS A 55 0.34 6.97 6.68
C HIS A 55 -0.51 6.76 5.42
N PRO A 56 -1.68 7.41 5.31
CA PRO A 56 -2.42 7.47 4.05
C PRO A 56 -1.57 8.11 2.95
N TYR A 57 -1.37 7.38 1.86
CA TYR A 57 -0.50 7.79 0.76
C TYR A 57 -1.32 8.23 -0.46
N HIS A 58 -0.71 9.09 -1.27
CA HIS A 58 -1.23 9.49 -2.56
C HIS A 58 -0.05 9.87 -3.46
N THR A 59 -0.25 9.76 -4.77
CA THR A 59 0.77 10.08 -5.77
C THR A 59 0.10 10.54 -7.07
N PRO A 60 0.69 11.52 -7.80
CA PRO A 60 0.19 11.91 -9.11
C PRO A 60 0.33 10.82 -10.19
N SER A 61 1.25 9.87 -9.98
CA SER A 61 1.64 8.85 -10.97
C SER A 61 0.54 7.85 -11.30
N TRP A 62 -0.34 7.55 -10.34
CA TRP A 62 -1.40 6.56 -10.49
C TRP A 62 -2.75 7.25 -10.34
N LEU A 63 -3.60 7.14 -11.36
CA LEU A 63 -4.85 7.90 -11.46
C LEU A 63 -5.72 7.77 -10.20
N LEU A 64 -5.94 6.55 -9.74
CA LEU A 64 -6.80 6.27 -8.58
C LEU A 64 -6.13 6.57 -7.24
N SER A 65 -4.80 6.68 -7.24
CA SER A 65 -4.01 7.04 -6.06
C SER A 65 -3.73 8.53 -5.94
N ARG A 66 -4.32 9.38 -6.79
CA ARG A 66 -4.26 10.84 -6.64
C ARG A 66 -5.03 11.33 -5.41
N LEU A 67 -6.06 10.59 -5.01
CA LEU A 67 -6.80 10.83 -3.77
C LEU A 67 -6.38 9.80 -2.71
N LYS A 68 -6.21 10.26 -1.48
CA LYS A 68 -5.94 9.37 -0.34
C LYS A 68 -7.14 8.46 -0.11
N TRP A 69 -6.87 7.22 0.27
CA TRP A 69 -7.92 6.36 0.80
C TRP A 69 -8.65 7.02 1.97
N GLY A 70 -9.96 6.86 2.04
CA GLY A 70 -10.80 7.42 3.09
C GLY A 70 -11.23 8.87 2.84
N THR A 71 -10.78 9.52 1.77
CA THR A 71 -11.21 10.88 1.40
C THR A 71 -12.73 10.92 1.28
N PRO A 72 -13.45 11.79 2.01
CA PRO A 72 -14.91 11.87 1.94
C PRO A 72 -15.40 12.16 0.52
N LEU A 73 -16.46 11.49 0.11
CA LEU A 73 -17.11 11.68 -1.17
C LEU A 73 -18.55 12.15 -1.00
N LYS A 74 -19.03 12.87 -2.00
CA LYS A 74 -20.40 13.36 -2.10
C LYS A 74 -20.95 13.06 -3.49
N ASP A 75 -22.04 12.31 -3.53
CA ASP A 75 -22.75 12.04 -4.79
C ASP A 75 -23.42 13.33 -5.31
N MET A 76 -23.19 13.67 -6.58
CA MET A 76 -23.72 14.85 -7.25
C MET A 76 -24.47 14.47 -8.54
N PRO A 77 -25.62 13.75 -8.43
CA PRO A 77 -26.30 13.18 -9.60
C PRO A 77 -26.79 14.25 -10.59
N GLY A 78 -27.26 15.40 -10.10
CA GLY A 78 -27.67 16.52 -10.96
C GLY A 78 -26.52 17.16 -11.77
N LYS A 79 -25.27 16.83 -11.44
CA LYS A 79 -24.07 17.24 -12.20
C LYS A 79 -23.42 16.07 -12.96
N ASN A 80 -24.00 14.86 -12.86
CA ASN A 80 -23.40 13.61 -13.31
C ASN A 80 -21.92 13.48 -12.85
N ASP A 81 -21.69 13.73 -11.56
CA ASP A 81 -20.36 13.86 -10.97
C ASP A 81 -20.34 13.27 -9.54
N VAL A 82 -19.14 13.10 -9.01
CA VAL A 82 -18.85 12.81 -7.61
C VAL A 82 -17.87 13.87 -7.13
N TRP A 83 -18.13 14.46 -5.97
CA TRP A 83 -17.21 15.42 -5.37
C TRP A 83 -16.41 14.77 -4.25
N TYR A 84 -15.16 15.19 -4.08
CA TYR A 84 -14.30 14.79 -2.98
C TYR A 84 -13.95 15.98 -2.09
N GLN A 85 -13.74 15.73 -0.81
CA GLN A 85 -13.35 16.78 0.12
C GLN A 85 -11.83 16.99 0.11
N MET A 86 -11.41 18.21 -0.19
CA MET A 86 -10.01 18.64 -0.12
C MET A 86 -9.56 18.86 1.32
N SER A 87 -8.25 18.97 1.54
CA SER A 87 -7.66 19.18 2.88
C SER A 87 -8.11 20.47 3.56
N ASN A 88 -8.50 21.50 2.79
CA ASN A 88 -9.07 22.75 3.30
C ASN A 88 -10.58 22.68 3.58
N GLY A 89 -11.18 21.49 3.48
CA GLY A 89 -12.60 21.25 3.74
C GLY A 89 -13.54 21.56 2.57
N MET A 90 -13.05 22.20 1.50
CA MET A 90 -13.86 22.48 0.31
C MET A 90 -14.08 21.21 -0.53
N TRP A 91 -15.14 21.22 -1.34
CA TRP A 91 -15.46 20.12 -2.25
C TRP A 91 -14.94 20.42 -3.66
N ALA A 92 -14.34 19.42 -4.31
CA ALA A 92 -13.83 19.49 -5.67
C ALA A 92 -14.37 18.32 -6.53
N SER A 93 -14.32 18.47 -7.85
CA SER A 93 -14.93 17.55 -8.81
C SER A 93 -13.99 16.41 -9.17
N VAL A 94 -14.40 15.16 -8.92
CA VAL A 94 -13.65 13.99 -9.38
C VAL A 94 -13.60 13.94 -10.91
N LYS A 95 -14.70 14.28 -11.58
CA LYS A 95 -14.74 14.30 -13.04
C LYS A 95 -13.76 15.30 -13.65
N ASN A 96 -13.64 16.50 -13.10
CA ASN A 96 -12.72 17.50 -13.64
C ASN A 96 -11.25 17.18 -13.31
N ASP A 97 -10.98 16.69 -12.09
CA ASP A 97 -9.61 16.53 -11.60
C ASP A 97 -9.00 15.17 -11.97
N LEU A 98 -9.83 14.12 -12.06
CA LEU A 98 -9.42 12.75 -12.38
C LEU A 98 -9.99 12.23 -13.70
N GLY A 99 -10.92 12.94 -14.35
CA GLY A 99 -11.54 12.47 -15.59
C GLY A 99 -12.52 11.30 -15.41
N LEU A 100 -12.87 10.93 -14.17
CA LEU A 100 -13.75 9.80 -13.88
C LEU A 100 -15.19 10.26 -13.71
N SER A 101 -16.09 9.68 -14.49
CA SER A 101 -17.53 9.92 -14.38
C SER A 101 -18.13 9.25 -13.15
N ARG A 102 -19.31 9.74 -12.74
CA ARG A 102 -20.11 9.13 -11.67
C ARG A 102 -20.38 7.64 -11.92
N ASN A 103 -20.71 7.27 -13.15
CA ASN A 103 -21.02 5.88 -13.50
C ASN A 103 -19.78 4.97 -13.42
N GLU A 104 -18.60 5.46 -13.79
CA GLU A 104 -17.35 4.71 -13.63
C GLU A 104 -17.02 4.46 -12.16
N ILE A 105 -17.24 5.46 -11.29
CA ILE A 105 -17.06 5.32 -9.84
C ILE A 105 -18.03 4.29 -9.26
N ILE A 106 -19.31 4.34 -9.65
CA ILE A 106 -20.32 3.36 -9.23
C ILE A 106 -19.94 1.96 -9.70
N LYS A 107 -19.55 1.82 -10.97
CA LYS A 107 -19.12 0.53 -11.54
C LYS A 107 -17.91 -0.02 -10.79
N GLN A 108 -16.90 0.79 -10.54
CA GLN A 108 -15.71 0.37 -9.81
C GLN A 108 -16.02 -0.04 -8.37
N TYR A 109 -16.91 0.70 -7.70
CA TYR A 109 -17.38 0.32 -6.37
C TYR A 109 -18.19 -0.97 -6.37
N PHE A 110 -19.03 -1.17 -7.39
CA PHE A 110 -19.76 -2.42 -7.58
C PHE A 110 -18.82 -3.60 -7.85
N ASP A 111 -17.81 -3.43 -8.68
CA ASP A 111 -16.83 -4.47 -9.01
C ASP A 111 -16.07 -4.93 -7.73
N LEU A 112 -15.74 -3.99 -6.84
CA LEU A 112 -15.03 -4.29 -5.58
C LEU A 112 -15.97 -4.79 -4.46
N TYR A 113 -17.06 -4.06 -4.20
CA TYR A 113 -17.91 -4.22 -3.02
C TYR A 113 -19.26 -4.87 -3.30
N SER A 114 -19.63 -5.07 -4.57
CA SER A 114 -20.95 -5.54 -5.00
C SER A 114 -22.10 -4.64 -4.54
N VAL A 115 -21.83 -3.34 -4.39
CA VAL A 115 -22.82 -2.32 -4.04
C VAL A 115 -22.92 -1.28 -5.16
N ASN A 116 -24.12 -1.12 -5.70
CA ASN A 116 -24.39 -0.21 -6.83
C ASN A 116 -24.72 1.21 -6.34
N LYS A 117 -23.73 1.92 -5.79
CA LYS A 117 -23.85 3.32 -5.36
C LYS A 117 -22.52 4.07 -5.45
N VAL A 118 -22.54 5.39 -5.32
CA VAL A 118 -21.32 6.16 -5.04
C VAL A 118 -20.88 5.84 -3.60
N PRO A 119 -19.64 5.44 -3.35
CA PRO A 119 -19.17 5.19 -1.99
C PRO A 119 -19.08 6.50 -1.20
N ASP A 120 -19.24 6.40 0.12
CA ASP A 120 -19.18 7.57 1.00
C ASP A 120 -17.74 8.10 1.19
N LYS A 121 -16.75 7.28 0.83
CA LYS A 121 -15.31 7.58 0.90
C LYS A 121 -14.57 6.99 -0.29
N TRP A 122 -13.45 7.59 -0.66
CA TRP A 122 -12.54 7.08 -1.69
C TRP A 122 -11.86 5.79 -1.22
N VAL A 123 -12.04 4.70 -1.97
CA VAL A 123 -11.54 3.34 -1.63
C VAL A 123 -10.79 2.69 -2.80
N PHE A 124 -10.32 3.50 -3.75
CA PHE A 124 -9.73 3.01 -5.00
C PHE A 124 -8.22 3.23 -5.07
N ASN A 125 -7.62 3.79 -4.02
CA ASN A 125 -6.19 4.07 -3.97
C ASN A 125 -5.38 2.76 -3.93
N ASP A 126 -4.46 2.61 -4.88
CA ASP A 126 -3.68 1.39 -5.13
C ASP A 126 -2.78 1.00 -3.94
N PHE A 127 -2.51 1.95 -3.03
CA PHE A 127 -1.71 1.79 -1.82
C PHE A 127 -2.56 1.60 -0.55
N GLY A 128 -3.86 1.36 -0.72
CA GLY A 128 -4.75 1.04 0.39
C GLY A 128 -4.92 2.18 1.41
N PRO A 129 -5.41 1.87 2.61
CA PRO A 129 -5.62 2.84 3.69
C PRO A 129 -4.31 3.45 4.21
N VAL A 130 -3.24 2.67 4.20
CA VAL A 130 -1.94 2.99 4.81
C VAL A 130 -0.84 2.40 3.94
N ALA A 131 0.11 3.25 3.55
CA ALA A 131 1.39 2.80 3.02
C ALA A 131 2.47 2.98 4.09
N ILE A 132 3.34 1.98 4.24
CA ILE A 132 4.49 2.01 5.14
C ILE A 132 5.73 2.26 4.31
N ARG A 133 6.39 3.39 4.60
CA ARG A 133 7.56 3.88 3.89
C ARG A 133 8.82 3.57 4.67
N TRP A 134 9.89 3.31 3.94
CA TRP A 134 11.23 3.13 4.49
C TRP A 134 12.25 3.88 3.64
N TYR A 135 13.47 3.97 4.16
CA TYR A 135 14.64 4.51 3.45
C TYR A 135 15.87 3.68 3.79
N LYS A 136 16.92 3.85 3.00
CA LYS A 136 18.23 3.26 3.27
C LYS A 136 19.02 4.23 4.14
N ASP A 137 19.35 3.80 5.35
CA ASP A 137 20.17 4.56 6.29
C ASP A 137 21.65 4.34 5.95
N THR A 138 22.22 5.31 5.25
CA THR A 138 23.57 5.28 4.70
C THR A 138 24.63 5.70 5.71
N ASN A 139 24.26 6.53 6.69
CA ASN A 139 25.16 7.02 7.73
C ASN A 139 24.97 6.33 9.10
N LYS A 140 24.00 5.40 9.19
CA LYS A 140 23.68 4.57 10.35
C LYS A 140 23.16 5.35 11.57
N ASN A 141 22.52 6.50 11.36
CA ASN A 141 22.02 7.35 12.43
C ASN A 141 20.51 7.18 12.73
N ASN A 142 19.83 6.30 11.98
CA ASN A 142 18.39 6.03 12.03
C ASN A 142 17.52 7.29 11.84
N LYS A 143 17.99 8.26 11.07
CA LYS A 143 17.23 9.45 10.68
C LYS A 143 17.31 9.63 9.17
N LEU A 144 16.18 9.96 8.55
CA LEU A 144 16.16 10.33 7.14
C LEU A 144 16.78 11.73 7.00
N ASP A 145 18.07 11.80 6.65
CA ASP A 145 18.79 13.06 6.50
C ASP A 145 19.88 13.04 5.40
N GLY A 146 20.54 14.19 5.23
CA GLY A 146 21.61 14.35 4.24
C GLY A 146 21.12 14.13 2.81
N LYS A 147 21.56 13.03 2.19
CA LYS A 147 21.21 12.64 0.81
C LYS A 147 20.25 11.45 0.75
N GLU A 148 19.77 10.99 1.88
CA GLU A 148 18.86 9.86 1.95
C GLU A 148 17.48 10.23 1.46
N VAL A 149 16.82 9.28 0.80
CA VAL A 149 15.49 9.46 0.25
C VAL A 149 14.62 8.27 0.61
N LEU A 150 13.32 8.53 0.72
CA LEU A 150 12.35 7.47 0.88
C LEU A 150 12.34 6.57 -0.36
N SER A 151 12.27 5.27 -0.10
CA SER A 151 12.07 4.27 -1.14
C SER A 151 10.79 4.55 -1.94
N GLY A 152 10.84 4.21 -3.23
CA GLY A 152 9.66 4.11 -4.07
C GLY A 152 8.84 2.84 -3.79
N GLN A 153 9.48 1.80 -3.23
CA GLN A 153 8.83 0.57 -2.76
C GLN A 153 8.27 0.78 -1.34
N MET A 154 7.10 0.21 -1.07
CA MET A 154 6.33 0.43 0.15
C MET A 154 5.66 -0.86 0.59
N PHE A 155 5.31 -0.99 1.88
CA PHE A 155 4.34 -2.01 2.28
C PHE A 155 2.96 -1.38 2.12
N HIS A 156 2.03 -2.12 1.55
CA HIS A 156 0.64 -1.67 1.48
C HIS A 156 -0.31 -2.85 1.24
N THR A 157 -1.60 -2.56 1.33
CA THR A 157 -2.67 -3.43 0.83
C THR A 157 -3.16 -2.90 -0.50
N THR A 158 -3.95 -3.70 -1.23
CA THR A 158 -4.58 -3.28 -2.49
C THR A 158 -6.08 -3.01 -2.29
N PRO A 159 -6.73 -2.20 -3.15
CA PRO A 159 -8.18 -2.00 -3.10
C PRO A 159 -8.99 -3.30 -3.14
N ILE A 160 -8.54 -4.28 -3.91
CA ILE A 160 -9.21 -5.58 -4.06
C ILE A 160 -9.14 -6.36 -2.76
N ASP A 161 -7.98 -6.38 -2.10
CA ASP A 161 -7.78 -7.13 -0.86
C ASP A 161 -8.53 -6.51 0.33
N GLU A 162 -8.58 -5.17 0.39
CA GLU A 162 -9.43 -4.44 1.32
C GLU A 162 -10.91 -4.77 1.12
N ALA A 163 -11.39 -4.71 -0.12
CA ALA A 163 -12.78 -4.99 -0.44
C ALA A 163 -13.17 -6.44 -0.14
N ARG A 164 -12.30 -7.41 -0.47
CA ARG A 164 -12.48 -8.82 -0.12
C ARG A 164 -12.57 -9.01 1.40
N THR A 165 -11.65 -8.41 2.15
CA THR A 165 -11.66 -8.49 3.61
C THR A 165 -12.95 -7.90 4.19
N ALA A 166 -13.37 -6.72 3.73
CA ALA A 166 -14.61 -6.06 4.17
C ALA A 166 -15.87 -6.90 3.88
N ARG A 167 -15.82 -7.76 2.87
CA ARG A 167 -16.89 -8.69 2.48
C ARG A 167 -16.78 -10.07 3.12
N GLY A 168 -15.77 -10.31 3.97
CA GLY A 168 -15.51 -11.62 4.57
C GLY A 168 -15.03 -12.68 3.56
N LEU A 169 -14.47 -12.26 2.42
CA LEU A 169 -13.91 -13.14 1.40
C LEU A 169 -12.42 -13.40 1.67
N SER A 170 -11.90 -14.50 1.12
CA SER A 170 -10.47 -14.81 1.18
C SER A 170 -9.64 -13.82 0.36
N VAL A 171 -8.46 -13.50 0.89
CA VAL A 171 -7.47 -12.64 0.23
C VAL A 171 -6.34 -13.51 -0.31
N ASN A 172 -6.06 -13.35 -1.61
CA ASN A 172 -4.95 -13.99 -2.30
C ASN A 172 -4.03 -12.89 -2.83
N LEU A 173 -2.83 -12.80 -2.28
CA LEU A 173 -1.87 -11.78 -2.68
C LEU A 173 -1.32 -12.10 -4.07
N VAL A 174 -1.11 -11.06 -4.87
CA VAL A 174 -0.52 -11.14 -6.21
C VAL A 174 0.83 -10.41 -6.22
N PRO A 175 1.78 -10.84 -7.08
CA PRO A 175 3.04 -10.13 -7.27
C PRO A 175 2.84 -8.65 -7.52
N SER A 176 3.73 -7.84 -6.97
CA SER A 176 3.69 -6.39 -7.10
C SER A 176 4.69 -5.89 -8.15
N HIS A 177 4.75 -4.57 -8.34
CA HIS A 177 5.81 -3.90 -9.09
C HIS A 177 6.98 -3.48 -8.17
N GLY A 178 7.35 -4.36 -7.22
CA GLY A 178 8.42 -4.15 -6.26
C GLY A 178 7.98 -3.71 -4.85
N CYS A 179 6.74 -3.25 -4.67
CA CYS A 179 6.18 -3.04 -3.33
C CYS A 179 5.93 -4.37 -2.58
N ILE A 180 5.62 -4.32 -1.29
CA ILE A 180 5.30 -5.53 -0.52
C ILE A 180 3.83 -5.49 -0.14
N HIS A 181 3.04 -6.32 -0.79
CA HIS A 181 1.62 -6.48 -0.49
C HIS A 181 1.42 -7.31 0.77
N LEU A 182 0.50 -6.85 1.61
CA LEU A 182 0.07 -7.51 2.84
C LEU A 182 -1.42 -7.82 2.79
N LYS A 183 -1.86 -8.81 3.56
CA LYS A 183 -3.29 -8.95 3.85
C LYS A 183 -3.72 -7.85 4.83
N PRO A 184 -4.93 -7.27 4.72
CA PRO A 184 -5.36 -6.19 5.62
C PRO A 184 -5.29 -6.55 7.11
N GLY A 185 -5.75 -7.75 7.50
CA GLY A 185 -5.65 -8.22 8.88
C GLY A 185 -4.21 -8.38 9.38
N ASP A 186 -3.30 -8.85 8.53
CA ASP A 186 -1.89 -9.02 8.86
C ASP A 186 -1.18 -7.67 9.01
N ARG A 187 -1.49 -6.70 8.14
CA ARG A 187 -1.04 -5.31 8.28
C ARG A 187 -1.46 -4.75 9.64
N ASP A 188 -2.73 -4.90 10.01
CA ASP A 188 -3.24 -4.37 11.29
C ASP A 188 -2.56 -5.04 12.48
N LYS A 189 -2.29 -6.35 12.38
CA LYS A 189 -1.52 -7.06 13.39
C LYS A 189 -0.07 -6.55 13.48
N LEU A 190 0.61 -6.37 12.35
CA LEU A 190 1.96 -5.82 12.28
C LEU A 190 2.05 -4.41 12.91
N MET A 191 1.06 -3.55 12.62
CA MET A 191 0.93 -2.24 13.26
C MET A 191 0.77 -2.36 14.78
N SER A 192 -0.10 -3.27 15.25
CA SER A 192 -0.30 -3.51 16.69
C SER A 192 0.95 -4.04 17.41
N LEU A 193 1.81 -4.78 16.68
CA LEU A 193 3.10 -5.26 17.17
C LEU A 193 4.19 -4.19 17.17
N SER A 194 3.89 -2.96 16.72
CA SER A 194 4.89 -1.90 16.48
C SER A 194 5.96 -2.26 15.45
N ALA A 195 5.72 -3.25 14.58
CA ALA A 195 6.65 -3.66 13.53
C ALA A 195 6.90 -2.56 12.49
N PHE A 196 5.95 -1.64 12.33
CA PHE A 196 6.04 -0.50 11.42
C PHE A 196 6.20 0.85 12.16
N LYS A 197 6.71 0.83 13.39
CA LYS A 197 7.06 2.06 14.11
C LYS A 197 8.30 2.70 13.45
N GLN A 198 8.33 4.03 13.38
CA GLN A 198 9.50 4.79 12.93
C GLN A 198 10.78 4.33 13.66
N GLY A 199 11.86 4.14 12.90
CA GLY A 199 13.14 3.64 13.41
C GLY A 199 13.23 2.11 13.52
N THR A 200 12.19 1.36 13.17
CA THR A 200 12.29 -0.11 13.12
C THR A 200 13.17 -0.52 11.95
N ARG A 201 14.14 -1.41 12.22
CA ARG A 201 15.01 -1.96 11.17
C ARG A 201 14.20 -2.92 10.30
N PHE A 202 14.34 -2.75 8.99
CA PHE A 202 13.68 -3.56 7.99
C PHE A 202 14.73 -4.15 7.05
N ILE A 203 14.74 -5.46 6.89
CA ILE A 203 15.72 -6.18 6.07
C ILE A 203 14.96 -6.94 4.99
N VAL A 204 15.30 -6.67 3.74
CA VAL A 204 14.88 -7.48 2.59
C VAL A 204 16.02 -8.40 2.23
N HIS A 205 15.77 -9.69 2.29
CA HIS A 205 16.75 -10.71 1.89
C HIS A 205 16.72 -10.94 0.38
N GLU A 206 17.79 -11.51 -0.14
CA GLU A 206 17.85 -11.97 -1.53
C GLU A 206 16.83 -13.09 -1.78
N TYR A 207 16.39 -13.24 -3.04
CA TYR A 207 15.34 -14.22 -3.39
C TYR A 207 15.71 -15.68 -3.12
N HIS A 208 17.00 -16.00 -3.06
CA HIS A 208 17.48 -17.36 -2.80
C HIS A 208 17.67 -17.67 -1.31
N GLU A 209 17.65 -16.64 -0.46
CA GLU A 209 17.80 -16.78 0.99
C GLU A 209 16.53 -17.33 1.63
N LYS A 210 16.71 -18.09 2.71
CA LYS A 210 15.64 -18.77 3.45
C LYS A 210 15.71 -18.40 4.92
N PHE A 211 14.55 -18.27 5.56
CA PHE A 211 14.45 -18.15 7.01
C PHE A 211 14.89 -19.43 7.74
#